data_AF-A0AB39P786-F1
#
_entry.id   AF-A0AB39P786-F1
#
_cell.length_a   1.000
_cell.length_b   1.000
_cell.length_c   1.000
_cell.angle_alpha   90.00
_cell.angle_beta   90.00
_cell.angle_gamma   90.00
#
_symmetry.space_group_name_H-M   'P 1'
#
loop_
_entity.id
_entity.type
_entity.pdbx_description
1 polymer ?
#
loop_
_entity_poly.entity_id
_entity_poly.type
_entity_poly.pdbx_seq_one_letter_code
_entity_poly.pdbx_strand_id
1 'polypeptide(L)'
;MTTTEPQPEESAAPPFILYLDGEEYIDEMGRLALWVSDLLLPVYGREVTSQQPWCPRWWEHLEAVARLHALWLAWQELTDPAAGATGPSVWHRDHLAPVLGELRSPTGPFAGCKEGSHRVKAVPKAEPYVAPGAGGGQKEPDPYETSLW
;
A
#
# COMPACT_ATOMS: atom_id res chain seq x y z
N MET A 1 -15.11 -40.77 -22.16
CA MET A 1 -14.66 -39.45 -22.62
C MET A 1 -15.19 -38.45 -21.61
N THR A 2 -14.39 -38.11 -20.59
CA THR A 2 -14.77 -37.09 -19.61
C THR A 2 -14.22 -35.77 -20.13
N THR A 3 -15.09 -34.94 -20.68
CA THR A 3 -14.79 -33.55 -21.02
C THR A 3 -14.44 -32.82 -19.72
N THR A 4 -13.17 -32.46 -19.57
CA THR A 4 -12.73 -31.49 -18.57
C THR A 4 -13.09 -30.12 -19.12
N GLU A 5 -14.06 -29.47 -18.49
CA GLU A 5 -14.41 -28.08 -18.76
C GLU A 5 -13.27 -27.19 -18.22
N PRO A 6 -12.71 -26.26 -19.00
CA PRO A 6 -11.67 -25.38 -18.50
C PRO A 6 -12.31 -24.40 -17.51
N GLN A 7 -11.92 -24.48 -16.24
CA GLN A 7 -12.19 -23.41 -15.28
C GLN A 7 -11.50 -22.13 -15.79
N PRO A 8 -12.14 -20.96 -15.71
CA PRO A 8 -11.45 -19.71 -15.98
C PRO A 8 -10.36 -19.57 -14.93
N GLU A 9 -9.10 -19.74 -15.33
CA GLU A 9 -7.97 -19.25 -14.56
C GLU A 9 -8.11 -17.73 -14.53
N GLU A 10 -8.76 -17.25 -13.47
CA GLU A 10 -8.81 -15.84 -13.13
C GLU A 10 -7.36 -15.45 -12.82
N SER A 11 -6.66 -15.02 -13.86
CA SER A 11 -5.35 -14.40 -13.79
C SER A 11 -5.49 -13.06 -13.05
N ALA A 12 -5.83 -13.12 -11.76
CA ALA A 12 -5.87 -11.97 -10.91
C ALA A 12 -4.43 -11.61 -10.57
N ALA A 13 -3.97 -10.46 -11.05
CA ALA A 13 -2.75 -9.84 -10.56
C ALA A 13 -2.71 -9.91 -9.02
N PRO A 14 -1.53 -10.12 -8.42
CA PRO A 14 -1.42 -10.30 -6.97
C PRO A 14 -2.12 -9.12 -6.25
N PRO A 15 -3.01 -9.43 -5.29
CA PRO A 15 -3.76 -8.39 -4.59
C PRO A 15 -2.80 -7.45 -3.87
N PHE A 16 -3.15 -6.16 -3.86
CA PHE A 16 -2.37 -5.17 -3.14
C PHE A 16 -2.32 -5.52 -1.63
N ILE A 17 -1.14 -5.47 -1.02
CA ILE A 17 -0.89 -6.01 0.34
C ILE A 17 -1.83 -5.47 1.43
N LEU A 18 -2.40 -4.27 1.24
CA LEU A 18 -3.35 -3.68 2.18
C LEU A 18 -4.73 -4.38 2.20
N TYR A 19 -5.02 -5.23 1.23
CA TYR A 19 -6.25 -6.01 1.17
C TYR A 19 -6.07 -7.45 1.67
N LEU A 20 -4.84 -7.84 2.00
CA LEU A 20 -4.52 -9.16 2.51
C LEU A 20 -4.71 -9.24 4.02
N ASP A 21 -5.06 -10.42 4.51
CA ASP A 21 -5.13 -10.74 5.93
C ASP A 21 -4.47 -12.10 6.24
N GLY A 22 -4.43 -12.46 7.52
CA GLY A 22 -4.00 -13.78 7.97
C GLY A 22 -2.65 -14.25 7.42
N GLU A 23 -2.63 -15.48 6.91
CA GLU A 23 -1.43 -16.13 6.35
C GLU A 23 -0.99 -15.48 5.03
N GLU A 24 -1.93 -15.03 4.19
CA GLU A 24 -1.63 -14.39 2.90
C GLU A 24 -0.84 -13.09 3.10
N TYR A 25 -1.23 -12.28 4.09
CA TYR A 25 -0.49 -11.07 4.46
C TYR A 25 0.92 -11.40 4.94
N ILE A 26 1.08 -12.45 5.76
CA ILE A 26 2.38 -12.85 6.32
C ILE A 26 3.34 -13.28 5.20
N ASP A 27 2.86 -14.10 4.27
CA ASP A 27 3.65 -14.58 3.15
C ASP A 27 4.07 -13.44 2.21
N GLU A 28 3.12 -12.57 1.86
CA GLU A 28 3.38 -11.44 0.97
C GLU A 28 4.33 -10.43 1.61
N MET A 29 4.14 -10.14 2.91
CA MET A 29 5.03 -9.28 3.68
C MET A 29 6.44 -9.87 3.78
N GLY A 30 6.56 -11.19 3.92
CA GLY A 30 7.84 -11.90 3.93
C GLY A 30 8.60 -11.77 2.60
N ARG A 31 7.90 -11.96 1.47
CA ARG A 31 8.47 -11.78 0.13
C ARG A 31 8.90 -10.34 -0.11
N LEU A 32 8.06 -9.38 0.27
CA LEU A 32 8.38 -7.96 0.20
C LEU A 32 9.62 -7.65 1.04
N ALA A 33 9.70 -8.19 2.26
CA ALA A 33 10.84 -7.95 3.14
C ALA A 33 12.16 -8.47 2.57
N LEU A 34 12.15 -9.68 2.01
CA LEU A 34 13.31 -10.25 1.31
C LEU A 34 13.72 -9.38 0.12
N TRP A 35 12.76 -8.96 -0.72
CA TRP A 35 13.08 -8.09 -1.85
C TRP A 35 13.66 -6.74 -1.40
N VAL A 36 13.14 -6.16 -0.32
CA VAL A 36 13.67 -4.91 0.24
C VAL A 36 15.10 -5.10 0.75
N SER A 37 15.38 -6.15 1.52
CA SER A 37 16.70 -6.38 2.13
C SER A 37 17.75 -6.84 1.14
N ASP A 38 17.37 -7.66 0.16
CA ASP A 38 18.33 -8.40 -0.66
C ASP A 38 18.51 -7.78 -2.05
N LEU A 39 17.57 -6.92 -2.49
CA LEU A 39 17.65 -6.25 -3.80
C LEU A 39 17.53 -4.73 -3.67
N LEU A 40 16.43 -4.20 -3.12
CA LEU A 40 16.17 -2.76 -3.16
C LEU A 40 17.26 -1.98 -2.42
N LEU A 41 17.57 -2.35 -1.18
CA LEU A 41 18.55 -1.61 -0.38
C LEU A 41 19.99 -1.79 -0.85
N PRO A 42 20.49 -3.01 -1.16
CA PRO A 42 21.85 -3.18 -1.66
C PRO A 42 22.12 -2.44 -2.97
N VAL A 43 21.11 -2.32 -3.83
CA VAL A 43 21.27 -1.71 -5.17
C VAL A 43 20.93 -0.20 -5.17
N TYR A 44 19.87 0.21 -4.47
CA TYR A 44 19.31 1.57 -4.55
C TYR A 44 19.30 2.34 -3.23
N GLY A 45 19.63 1.67 -2.11
CA GLY A 45 19.69 2.23 -0.76
C GLY A 45 20.93 3.10 -0.54
N ARG A 46 21.00 4.26 -1.22
CA ARG A 46 22.02 5.30 -0.99
C ARG A 46 22.17 5.63 0.49
N GLU A 47 23.32 6.19 0.89
CA GLU A 47 23.65 6.57 2.27
C GLU A 47 22.50 7.28 3.01
N VAL A 48 22.29 6.92 4.29
CA VAL A 48 21.24 7.49 5.13
C VAL A 48 21.70 8.84 5.67
N THR A 49 20.92 9.88 5.42
CA THR A 49 21.18 11.23 5.93
C THR A 49 19.91 11.83 6.51
N SER A 50 20.02 12.98 7.19
CA SER A 50 18.84 13.72 7.66
C SER A 50 17.92 14.19 6.51
N GLN A 51 18.46 14.35 5.30
CA GLN A 51 17.71 14.73 4.11
C GLN A 51 17.21 13.53 3.30
N GLN A 52 17.77 12.34 3.54
CA GLN A 52 17.37 11.09 2.90
C GLN A 52 17.27 9.96 3.94
N PRO A 53 16.32 10.04 4.89
CA PRO A 53 16.19 9.05 5.94
C PRO A 53 15.84 7.67 5.40
N TRP A 54 16.14 6.65 6.19
CA TRP A 54 15.62 5.29 6.07
C TRP A 54 15.27 4.79 7.46
N CYS A 55 14.14 4.10 7.60
CA CYS A 55 13.76 3.45 8.84
C CYS A 55 14.08 1.95 8.78
N PRO A 56 14.90 1.38 9.68
CA PRO A 56 15.19 -0.04 9.69
C PRO A 56 13.95 -0.90 10.03
N ARG A 57 12.94 -0.30 10.69
CA ARG A 57 11.63 -0.90 10.98
C ARG A 57 10.57 -0.33 10.03
N TRP A 58 10.87 -0.28 8.74
CA TRP A 58 10.01 0.35 7.73
C TRP A 58 8.60 -0.26 7.69
N TRP A 59 8.46 -1.54 8.04
CA TRP A 59 7.17 -2.24 8.11
C TRP A 59 6.22 -1.69 9.17
N GLU A 60 6.71 -0.95 10.17
CA GLU A 60 5.87 -0.24 11.15
C GLU A 60 5.28 1.06 10.58
N HIS A 61 5.63 1.43 9.34
CA HIS A 61 5.05 2.55 8.62
C HIS A 61 4.15 2.00 7.50
N LEU A 62 2.83 1.95 7.71
CA LEU A 62 1.89 1.35 6.74
C LEU A 62 1.95 2.01 5.35
N GLU A 63 2.18 3.32 5.28
CA GLU A 63 2.43 4.00 3.99
C GLU A 63 3.68 3.46 3.29
N ALA A 64 4.75 3.14 4.04
CA ALA A 64 5.94 2.55 3.47
C ALA A 64 5.69 1.15 2.94
N VAL A 65 4.95 0.32 3.69
CA VAL A 65 4.51 -1.01 3.23
C VAL A 65 3.75 -0.91 1.92
N ALA A 66 2.75 -0.03 1.86
CA ALA A 66 1.93 0.19 0.67
C ALA A 66 2.77 0.62 -0.56
N ARG A 67 3.66 1.61 -0.38
CA ARG A 67 4.50 2.13 -1.48
C ARG A 67 5.56 1.12 -1.93
N LEU A 68 6.20 0.42 -1.00
CA LEU A 68 7.22 -0.59 -1.32
C LEU A 68 6.59 -1.80 -2.01
N HIS A 69 5.40 -2.22 -1.59
CA HIS A 69 4.68 -3.30 -2.26
C HIS A 69 4.32 -2.93 -3.69
N ALA A 70 3.72 -1.75 -3.92
CA ALA A 70 3.42 -1.27 -5.28
C ALA A 70 4.69 -1.16 -6.15
N LEU A 71 5.80 -0.68 -5.58
CA LEU A 71 7.09 -0.61 -6.28
C LEU A 71 7.62 -2.00 -6.66
N TRP A 72 7.46 -2.98 -5.77
CA TRP A 72 7.85 -4.37 -6.01
C TRP A 72 6.97 -5.04 -7.06
N LEU A 73 5.66 -4.81 -7.06
CA LEU A 73 4.76 -5.30 -8.12
C LEU A 73 5.17 -4.73 -9.49
N ALA A 74 5.42 -3.42 -9.57
CA ALA A 74 5.91 -2.80 -10.80
C ALA A 74 7.28 -3.32 -11.22
N TRP A 75 8.15 -3.68 -10.27
CA TRP A 75 9.44 -4.30 -10.56
C TRP A 75 9.23 -5.67 -11.21
N GLN A 76 8.36 -6.51 -10.65
CA GLN A 76 8.04 -7.83 -11.21
C GLN A 76 7.51 -7.70 -12.63
N GLU A 77 6.56 -6.80 -12.88
CA GLU A 77 5.98 -6.60 -14.22
C GLU A 77 6.99 -6.04 -15.22
N LEU A 78 7.68 -4.96 -14.88
CA LEU A 78 8.50 -4.21 -15.85
C LEU A 78 9.92 -4.72 -16.01
N THR A 79 10.35 -5.65 -15.16
CA THR A 79 11.64 -6.35 -15.33
C THR A 79 11.48 -7.79 -15.78
N ASP A 80 10.24 -8.26 -15.96
CA ASP A 80 9.96 -9.53 -16.61
C ASP A 80 10.55 -9.56 -18.04
N PRO A 81 11.11 -10.70 -18.50
CA PRO A 81 11.60 -10.84 -19.87
C PRO A 81 10.58 -10.48 -20.96
N ALA A 82 9.28 -10.58 -20.67
CA ALA A 82 8.19 -10.23 -21.59
C ALA A 82 7.90 -8.71 -21.66
N ALA A 83 8.37 -7.89 -20.72
CA ALA A 83 8.12 -6.44 -20.67
C ALA A 83 8.82 -5.64 -21.79
N GLY A 84 9.72 -6.29 -22.53
CA GLY A 84 10.55 -5.67 -23.57
C GLY A 84 11.78 -4.95 -23.00
N ALA A 85 12.73 -4.64 -23.88
CA ALA A 85 14.05 -4.13 -23.48
C ALA A 85 14.02 -2.78 -22.73
N THR A 86 12.95 -1.99 -22.88
CA THR A 86 12.79 -0.70 -22.20
C THR A 86 12.17 -0.81 -20.81
N GLY A 87 11.60 -1.95 -20.44
CA GLY A 87 10.89 -2.16 -19.18
C GLY A 87 11.67 -1.69 -17.94
N PRO A 88 12.94 -2.11 -17.75
CA PRO A 88 13.74 -1.64 -16.61
C PRO A 88 13.91 -0.12 -16.57
N SER A 89 14.06 0.54 -17.72
CA SER A 89 14.17 2.01 -17.78
C SER A 89 12.87 2.68 -17.33
N VAL A 90 11.72 2.15 -17.77
CA VAL A 90 10.39 2.61 -17.36
C VAL A 90 10.20 2.42 -15.84
N TRP A 91 10.58 1.26 -15.31
CA TRP A 91 10.50 1.01 -13.86
C TRP A 91 11.29 2.04 -13.03
N HIS A 92 12.53 2.36 -13.45
CA HIS A 92 13.34 3.35 -12.75
C HIS A 92 12.70 4.75 -12.78
N ARG A 93 12.23 5.17 -13.96
CA ARG A 93 11.69 6.52 -14.20
C ARG A 93 10.33 6.73 -13.51
N ASP A 94 9.42 5.79 -13.68
CA ASP A 94 8.01 5.98 -13.34
C ASP A 94 7.65 5.44 -11.95
N HIS A 95 8.45 4.53 -11.39
CA HIS A 95 8.14 3.86 -10.13
C HIS A 95 9.23 4.07 -9.07
N LEU A 96 10.47 3.69 -9.34
CA LEU A 96 11.55 3.72 -8.35
C LEU A 96 11.85 5.15 -7.87
N ALA A 97 12.12 6.07 -8.81
CA ALA A 97 12.49 7.44 -8.48
C ALA A 97 11.42 8.17 -7.63
N PRO A 98 10.12 8.19 -8.00
CA PRO A 98 9.11 8.84 -7.17
C PRO A 98 8.88 8.14 -5.83
N VAL A 99 8.89 6.79 -5.78
CA VAL A 99 8.67 6.07 -4.51
C VAL A 99 9.82 6.31 -3.53
N LEU A 100 11.08 6.15 -3.96
CA LEU A 100 12.21 6.43 -3.07
C LEU A 100 12.31 7.92 -2.72
N GLY A 101 11.94 8.82 -3.63
CA GLY A 101 11.87 10.26 -3.36
C GLY A 101 10.91 10.59 -2.23
N GLU A 102 9.72 9.98 -2.22
CA GLU A 102 8.73 10.21 -1.16
C GLU A 102 9.12 9.53 0.15
N LEU A 103 9.46 8.23 0.12
CA LEU A 103 9.83 7.47 1.32
C LEU A 103 10.98 8.13 2.08
N ARG A 104 11.97 8.60 1.32
CA ARG A 104 13.19 9.21 1.85
C ARG A 104 13.12 10.74 1.85
N SER A 105 11.96 11.35 1.70
CA SER A 105 11.80 12.78 1.92
C SER A 105 12.01 13.12 3.40
N PRO A 106 12.64 14.27 3.75
CA PRO A 106 12.72 14.73 5.14
C PRO A 106 11.34 15.02 5.76
N THR A 107 10.29 15.13 4.93
CA THR A 107 8.89 15.25 5.36
C THR A 107 8.06 13.99 5.10
N GLY A 108 8.69 12.92 4.58
CA GLY A 108 8.03 11.67 4.22
C GLY A 108 7.76 10.74 5.42
N PRO A 109 7.34 9.49 5.16
CA PRO A 109 6.96 8.54 6.21
C PRO A 109 8.11 8.21 7.18
N PHE A 110 9.36 8.24 6.71
CA PHE A 110 10.54 8.01 7.54
C PHE A 110 11.06 9.27 8.25
N ALA A 111 10.41 10.43 8.10
CA ALA A 111 10.84 11.67 8.73
C ALA A 111 11.04 11.51 10.25
N GLY A 112 12.22 11.86 10.76
CA GLY A 112 12.56 11.72 12.18
C GLY A 112 12.97 10.31 12.63
N CYS A 113 12.96 9.31 11.75
CA CYS A 113 13.77 8.11 11.93
C CYS A 113 15.24 8.48 11.63
N LYS A 114 16.17 7.86 12.35
CA LYS A 114 17.62 8.02 12.12
C LYS A 114 18.23 6.65 11.90
N GLU A 115 19.50 6.61 11.52
CA GLU A 115 20.25 5.35 11.49
C GLU A 115 20.09 4.60 12.83
N GLY A 116 19.65 3.34 12.75
CA GLY A 116 19.38 2.49 13.92
C GLY A 116 18.17 2.88 14.78
N SER A 117 17.36 3.88 14.41
CA SER A 117 16.21 4.32 15.21
C SER A 117 14.92 4.49 14.41
N HIS A 118 13.80 4.19 15.06
CA HIS A 118 12.46 4.29 14.50
C HIS A 118 11.62 5.25 15.35
N ARG A 119 10.79 6.04 14.69
CA ARG A 119 9.85 6.96 15.32
C ARG A 119 8.42 6.65 14.88
N VAL A 120 7.59 6.26 15.85
CA VAL A 120 6.15 6.04 15.65
C VAL A 120 5.48 7.34 15.18
N LYS A 121 4.56 7.20 14.23
CA LYS A 121 3.77 8.30 13.65
C LYS A 121 2.34 8.25 14.17
N ALA A 122 1.80 9.40 14.57
CA ALA A 122 0.39 9.53 14.87
C ALA A 122 -0.40 9.60 13.57
N VAL A 123 -1.44 8.76 13.44
CA VAL A 123 -2.36 8.81 12.31
C VAL A 123 -3.31 9.99 12.51
N PRO A 124 -3.52 10.85 11.48
CA PRO A 124 -4.53 11.90 11.53
C PRO A 124 -5.92 11.31 11.80
N LYS A 125 -6.75 12.02 12.58
CA LYS A 125 -8.13 11.61 12.83
C LYS A 125 -9.00 12.08 11.67
N ALA A 126 -9.79 11.17 11.13
CA ALA A 126 -10.89 11.50 10.22
C ALA A 126 -12.20 11.54 11.02
N GLU A 127 -13.07 12.49 10.71
CA GLU A 127 -14.44 12.48 11.22
C GLU A 127 -15.22 11.33 10.56
N PRO A 128 -16.11 10.63 11.29
CA PRO A 128 -16.96 9.62 10.68
C PRO A 128 -17.81 10.23 9.56
N TYR A 129 -17.75 9.62 8.38
CA TYR A 129 -18.66 9.99 7.30
C TYR A 129 -20.07 9.47 7.61
N VAL A 130 -21.02 10.39 7.73
CA VAL A 130 -22.44 10.06 7.86
C VAL A 130 -23.09 10.21 6.49
N ALA A 131 -23.47 9.10 5.88
CA ALA A 131 -24.17 9.12 4.61
C ALA A 131 -25.54 9.83 4.76
N PRO A 132 -25.92 10.73 3.85
CA PRO A 132 -27.27 11.31 3.84
C PRO A 132 -28.33 10.19 3.83
N GLY A 133 -29.26 10.23 4.79
CA GLY A 133 -30.33 9.24 4.95
C GLY A 133 -30.03 8.07 5.89
N ALA A 134 -28.79 7.92 6.42
CA ALA A 134 -28.45 6.92 7.43
C ALA A 134 -28.75 7.38 8.88
N GLY A 135 -28.94 8.68 9.09
CA GLY A 135 -29.51 9.21 10.32
C GLY A 135 -31.01 8.97 10.31
N GLY A 136 -31.49 8.02 11.12
CA GLY A 136 -32.91 7.74 11.27
C GLY A 136 -33.67 9.03 11.51
N GLY A 137 -34.41 9.47 10.50
CA GLY A 137 -35.28 10.62 10.62
C GLY A 137 -36.23 10.35 11.78
N GLN A 138 -36.16 11.18 12.81
CA GLN A 138 -37.35 11.40 13.63
C GLN A 138 -38.40 11.90 12.64
N LYS A 139 -39.36 11.04 12.31
CA LYS A 139 -40.55 11.45 11.59
C LYS A 139 -41.22 12.46 12.50
N GLU A 140 -41.14 13.74 12.15
CA GLU A 140 -41.89 14.79 12.84
C GLU A 140 -43.37 14.33 12.86
N PRO A 141 -44.01 14.27 14.04
CA PRO A 141 -45.37 13.73 14.12
C PRO A 141 -46.30 14.57 13.24
N ASP A 142 -47.12 13.88 12.46
CA ASP A 142 -48.12 14.53 11.61
C ASP A 142 -49.09 15.31 12.52
N PRO A 143 -49.18 16.65 12.40
CA PRO A 143 -50.06 17.46 13.25
C PRO A 143 -51.56 17.14 13.07
N TYR A 144 -51.92 16.29 12.10
CA TYR A 144 -53.30 15.90 11.83
C TYR A 144 -53.66 14.50 12.34
N GLU A 145 -52.71 13.73 12.92
CA GLU A 145 -52.96 12.34 13.35
C GLU A 145 -53.85 12.21 14.61
N THR A 146 -54.08 13.29 15.36
CA THR A 146 -54.94 13.31 16.56
C THR A 146 -56.38 13.75 16.33
N SER A 147 -56.85 13.88 15.08
CA SER A 147 -58.21 14.39 14.78
C SER A 147 -59.24 13.31 14.42
N LEU A 148 -59.08 12.11 14.97
CA LEU A 148 -60.07 11.04 14.87
C LEU A 148 -60.30 10.46 16.27
N TRP A 149 -60.99 11.20 17.15
CA TRP A 149 -61.97 10.75 18.16
C TRP A 149 -62.53 11.98 18.87
#